data_AF-A0A5B0MG22-F1
#
_entry.id   AF-A0A5B0MG22-F1
#
_cell.length_a   1.000
_cell.length_b   1.000
_cell.length_c   1.000
_cell.angle_alpha   90.00
_cell.angle_beta   90.00
_cell.angle_gamma   90.00
#
_symmetry.space_group_name_H-M   'P 1'
#
loop_
_entity.id
_entity.type
_entity.pdbx_description
1 polymer ?
#
loop_
_entity_poly.entity_id
_entity_poly.type
_entity_poly.pdbx_seq_one_letter_code
_entity_poly.pdbx_strand_id
1 'polypeptide(L)'
;MVMMICLNNPYYIKPPATPKIALPRSTPPRIHSTSSQKIIARNPTHAKSAAALAYVQKYFKQLDCGYTKICNKTTSQVIAMVQYLPINSMPASQFDNLNFLTTFLHLCKEFIYPVGSKTRKCGGIMWAIGWRKAYEGLEILGRYRNKQAIKKNLACYEALMEDSARAGEVLWNFFHGFGNVAIEKNKAHMDRFGIPLFADENVPKKAKDQSPYGFASNLAYSSNGFYNHQPKDNGNESELCLAFAMVLPNSKKTGEFAPKGYKVHNGQFIFCEIQIASNFPPDSVCLIIF
;
A
#
# COMPACT_ATOMS: atom_id res chain seq x y z
N MET A 1 -13.91 8.64 5.72
CA MET A 1 -13.43 7.52 4.87
C MET A 1 -12.03 7.18 5.34
N VAL A 2 -11.61 5.92 5.26
CA VAL A 2 -10.21 5.54 5.53
C VAL A 2 -9.49 5.47 4.20
N MET A 3 -8.35 6.15 4.10
CA MET A 3 -7.41 5.95 3.00
C MET A 3 -6.22 5.17 3.55
N MET A 4 -6.04 3.94 3.07
CA MET A 4 -4.80 3.20 3.24
C MET A 4 -3.94 3.46 2.01
N ILE A 5 -2.82 4.11 2.23
CA ILE A 5 -1.78 4.40 1.24
C ILE A 5 -0.73 3.30 1.37
N CYS A 6 -0.46 2.56 0.31
CA CYS A 6 0.58 1.53 0.26
C CYS A 6 1.60 1.86 -0.82
N LEU A 7 2.87 1.85 -0.43
CA LEU A 7 4.01 2.10 -1.29
C LEU A 7 4.70 0.77 -1.59
N ASN A 8 4.81 0.44 -2.89
CA ASN A 8 5.42 -0.81 -3.34
C ASN A 8 6.47 -0.55 -4.43
N ASN A 9 7.54 -1.35 -4.42
CA ASN A 9 8.45 -1.49 -5.55
C ASN A 9 8.17 -2.83 -6.24
N PRO A 10 7.36 -2.86 -7.31
CA PRO A 10 6.98 -4.10 -7.98
C PRO A 10 8.03 -4.61 -8.98
N TYR A 11 9.17 -3.91 -9.11
CA TYR A 11 10.18 -4.18 -10.11
C TYR A 11 11.19 -5.21 -9.60
N TYR A 12 10.92 -6.45 -9.98
CA TYR A 12 11.83 -7.57 -9.86
C TYR A 12 12.53 -7.78 -11.20
N ILE A 13 13.81 -7.42 -11.29
CA ILE A 13 14.64 -7.83 -12.42
C ILE A 13 15.21 -9.19 -12.04
N LYS A 14 14.67 -10.24 -12.66
CA LYS A 14 15.18 -11.60 -12.48
C LYS A 14 16.61 -11.66 -13.05
N PRO A 15 17.64 -12.04 -12.29
CA PRO A 15 18.97 -12.23 -12.85
C PRO A 15 18.95 -13.33 -13.93
N PRO A 16 19.88 -13.30 -14.92
CA PRO A 16 19.95 -14.32 -15.97
C PRO A 16 20.09 -15.71 -15.35
N ALA A 17 19.38 -16.67 -15.95
CA ALA A 17 19.19 -18.01 -15.41
C ALA A 17 20.52 -18.73 -15.15
N THR A 18 20.84 -19.01 -13.89
CA THR A 18 21.78 -20.07 -13.53
C THR A 18 21.15 -21.44 -13.79
N PRO A 19 21.93 -22.44 -14.24
CA PRO A 19 21.41 -23.77 -14.55
C PRO A 19 20.77 -24.40 -13.30
N LYS A 20 19.56 -24.92 -13.48
CA LYS A 20 18.78 -25.57 -12.41
C LYS A 20 19.50 -26.82 -11.92
N ILE A 21 19.99 -26.79 -10.69
CA ILE A 21 20.26 -28.02 -9.93
C ILE A 21 18.90 -28.56 -9.47
N ALA A 22 18.52 -29.72 -9.97
CA ALA A 22 17.27 -30.39 -9.61
C ALA A 22 17.39 -30.94 -8.18
N LEU A 23 16.66 -30.35 -7.24
CA LEU A 23 16.41 -30.98 -5.94
C LEU A 23 15.22 -31.95 -6.05
N PRO A 24 15.21 -33.08 -5.31
CA PRO A 24 14.14 -34.06 -5.38
C PRO A 24 12.81 -33.45 -4.94
N ARG A 25 11.77 -33.61 -5.77
CA ARG A 25 10.39 -33.22 -5.41
C ARG A 25 9.86 -34.13 -4.32
N SER A 26 9.88 -33.69 -3.07
CA SER A 26 8.96 -34.24 -2.06
C SER A 26 7.56 -33.76 -2.37
N THR A 27 6.65 -34.69 -2.66
CA THR A 27 5.22 -34.42 -2.84
C THR A 27 4.65 -33.77 -1.57
N PRO A 28 4.03 -32.58 -1.63
CA PRO A 28 3.37 -32.02 -0.47
C PRO A 28 2.19 -32.91 -0.05
N PRO A 29 1.91 -33.05 1.26
CA PRO A 29 0.77 -33.82 1.72
C PRO A 29 -0.53 -33.25 1.14
N ARG A 30 -1.39 -34.13 0.61
CA ARG A 30 -2.71 -33.77 0.08
C ARG A 30 -3.55 -33.15 1.20
N ILE A 31 -3.74 -31.84 1.15
CA ILE A 31 -4.76 -31.16 1.93
C ILE A 31 -6.11 -31.57 1.33
N HIS A 32 -6.84 -32.44 2.01
CA HIS A 32 -8.20 -32.78 1.62
C HIS A 32 -9.09 -31.54 1.80
N SER A 33 -9.65 -31.04 0.68
CA SER A 33 -10.69 -30.00 0.67
C SER A 33 -11.96 -30.54 1.31
N THR A 34 -12.25 -30.14 2.55
CA THR A 34 -13.42 -30.60 3.32
C THR A 34 -14.74 -29.89 2.99
N SER A 35 -14.86 -29.26 1.81
CA SER A 35 -16.14 -28.68 1.38
C SER A 35 -16.44 -28.97 -0.08
N SER A 36 -17.54 -29.68 -0.31
CA SER A 36 -18.18 -29.86 -1.62
C SER A 36 -19.00 -28.63 -2.05
N GLN A 37 -19.08 -27.58 -1.20
CA GLN A 37 -19.79 -26.37 -1.57
C GLN A 37 -18.99 -25.58 -2.58
N LYS A 38 -19.55 -25.43 -3.78
CA LYS A 38 -19.07 -24.49 -4.80
C LYS A 38 -19.10 -23.08 -4.19
N ILE A 39 -17.92 -22.55 -3.85
CA ILE A 39 -17.79 -21.19 -3.31
C ILE A 39 -18.14 -20.22 -4.42
N ILE A 40 -19.34 -19.63 -4.35
CA ILE A 40 -19.74 -18.55 -5.26
C ILE A 40 -19.14 -17.25 -4.72
N ALA A 41 -18.35 -16.56 -5.55
CA ALA A 41 -17.83 -15.24 -5.22
C ALA A 41 -18.98 -14.26 -5.01
N ARG A 42 -19.12 -13.74 -3.80
CA ARG A 42 -20.13 -12.73 -3.43
C ARG A 42 -19.62 -11.87 -2.29
N ASN A 43 -20.19 -10.68 -2.14
CA ASN A 43 -19.95 -9.87 -0.95
C ASN A 43 -20.43 -10.61 0.32
N PRO A 44 -19.71 -10.48 1.45
CA PRO A 44 -20.18 -10.96 2.73
C PRO A 44 -21.47 -10.21 3.12
N THR A 45 -22.38 -10.92 3.80
CA THR A 45 -23.57 -10.28 4.39
C THR A 45 -23.15 -9.52 5.65
N HIS A 46 -23.97 -8.54 6.09
CA HIS A 46 -23.74 -7.82 7.34
C HIS A 46 -23.52 -8.76 8.55
N ALA A 47 -24.32 -9.83 8.66
CA ALA A 47 -24.17 -10.83 9.71
C ALA A 47 -22.82 -11.56 9.65
N LYS A 48 -22.32 -11.91 8.44
CA LYS A 48 -21.00 -12.52 8.27
C LYS A 48 -19.87 -11.57 8.67
N SER A 49 -19.97 -10.30 8.27
CA SER A 49 -18.99 -9.28 8.66
C SER A 49 -18.99 -9.05 10.17
N ALA A 50 -20.17 -9.02 10.81
CA ALA A 50 -20.30 -8.88 12.27
C ALA A 50 -19.71 -10.09 13.02
N ALA A 51 -19.99 -11.31 12.55
CA ALA A 51 -19.43 -12.52 13.14
C ALA A 51 -17.89 -12.58 12.98
N ALA A 52 -17.37 -12.17 11.81
CA ALA A 52 -15.93 -12.07 11.59
C ALA A 52 -15.28 -11.02 12.50
N LEU A 53 -15.90 -9.85 12.67
CA LEU A 53 -15.43 -8.84 13.61
C LEU A 53 -15.39 -9.40 15.04
N ALA A 54 -16.48 -10.03 15.50
CA ALA A 54 -16.56 -10.62 16.83
C ALA A 54 -15.47 -11.68 17.07
N TYR A 55 -15.18 -12.50 16.05
CA TYR A 55 -14.08 -13.47 16.09
C TYR A 55 -12.73 -12.76 16.24
N VAL A 56 -12.44 -11.75 15.41
CA VAL A 56 -11.18 -11.00 15.49
C VAL A 56 -11.03 -10.32 16.85
N GLN A 57 -12.07 -9.65 17.34
CA GLN A 57 -12.04 -8.98 18.65
C GLN A 57 -11.80 -9.95 19.81
N LYS A 58 -12.31 -11.19 19.71
CA LYS A 58 -12.17 -12.20 20.75
C LYS A 58 -10.80 -12.88 20.74
N TYR A 59 -10.24 -13.16 19.56
CA TYR A 59 -9.08 -14.07 19.44
C TYR A 59 -7.78 -13.37 19.00
N PHE A 60 -7.84 -12.13 18.51
CA PHE A 60 -6.65 -11.43 18.01
C PHE A 60 -6.17 -10.39 19.03
N LYS A 61 -4.86 -10.23 19.13
CA LYS A 61 -4.27 -9.09 19.84
C LYS A 61 -4.62 -7.80 19.08
N GLN A 62 -5.30 -6.90 19.77
CA GLN A 62 -5.70 -5.61 19.22
C GLN A 62 -4.57 -4.58 19.42
N LEU A 63 -4.19 -3.90 18.34
CA LEU A 63 -3.35 -2.71 18.38
C LEU A 63 -4.22 -1.51 18.06
N ASP A 64 -4.09 -0.43 18.81
CA ASP A 64 -4.87 0.79 18.62
C ASP A 64 -4.10 2.07 18.99
N CYS A 65 -2.95 1.97 19.64
CA CYS A 65 -2.17 3.13 20.06
C CYS A 65 -0.67 2.83 20.16
N GLY A 66 0.12 3.88 20.33
CA GLY A 66 1.55 3.80 20.61
C GLY A 66 2.38 3.24 19.47
N TYR A 67 3.47 2.55 19.83
CA TYR A 67 4.38 1.89 18.90
C TYR A 67 4.44 0.40 19.24
N THR A 68 4.33 -0.45 18.23
CA THR A 68 4.43 -1.90 18.36
C THR A 68 5.36 -2.48 17.31
N LYS A 69 6.37 -3.21 17.77
CA LYS A 69 7.22 -4.06 16.94
C LYS A 69 6.70 -5.50 17.00
N ILE A 70 6.39 -6.07 15.84
CA ILE A 70 5.91 -7.43 15.69
C ILE A 70 7.08 -8.29 15.24
N CYS A 71 7.40 -9.34 16.01
CA CYS A 71 8.52 -10.23 15.71
C CYS A 71 8.08 -11.69 15.64
N ASN A 72 8.76 -12.45 14.79
CA ASN A 72 8.69 -13.90 14.81
C ASN A 72 9.32 -14.43 16.10
N LYS A 73 8.56 -15.19 16.89
CA LYS A 73 9.04 -15.71 18.19
C LYS A 73 10.23 -16.67 18.07
N THR A 74 10.33 -17.40 16.95
CA THR A 74 11.38 -18.40 16.73
C THR A 74 12.65 -17.77 16.17
N THR A 75 12.53 -16.91 15.16
CA THR A 75 13.68 -16.34 14.46
C THR A 75 14.10 -14.96 14.99
N SER A 76 13.29 -14.35 15.87
CA SER A 76 13.42 -12.95 16.31
C SER A 76 13.39 -11.91 15.18
N GLN A 77 13.08 -12.32 13.94
CA GLN A 77 12.98 -11.43 12.81
C GLN A 77 11.77 -10.51 12.95
N VAL A 78 11.93 -9.25 12.55
CA VAL A 78 10.83 -8.28 12.51
C VAL A 78 9.89 -8.64 11.37
N ILE A 79 8.62 -8.82 11.69
CA ILE A 79 7.56 -9.06 10.71
C ILE A 79 6.96 -7.73 10.28
N ALA A 80 6.68 -6.86 11.25
CA ALA A 80 6.13 -5.54 10.98
C ALA A 80 6.41 -4.57 12.14
N MET A 81 6.35 -3.29 11.86
CA MET A 81 6.32 -2.23 12.86
C MET A 81 5.07 -1.39 12.63
N VAL A 82 4.36 -1.06 13.70
CA VAL A 82 3.13 -0.25 13.69
C VAL A 82 3.34 0.95 14.61
N GLN A 83 3.04 2.16 14.16
CA GLN A 83 3.07 3.37 14.97
C GLN A 83 1.81 4.20 14.79
N TYR A 84 1.23 4.64 15.89
CA TYR A 84 0.10 5.55 15.94
C TYR A 84 0.60 6.95 16.32
N LEU A 85 0.47 7.90 15.41
CA LEU A 85 0.77 9.30 15.62
C LEU A 85 -0.49 10.02 16.10
N PRO A 86 -0.55 10.52 17.35
CA PRO A 86 -1.72 11.24 17.82
C PRO A 86 -1.89 12.57 17.08
N ILE A 87 -3.09 12.79 16.54
CA ILE A 87 -3.40 13.98 15.73
C ILE A 87 -3.43 15.24 16.61
N ASN A 88 -3.91 15.11 17.86
CA ASN A 88 -3.97 16.24 18.79
C ASN A 88 -2.60 16.79 19.19
N SER A 89 -1.54 15.99 19.08
CA SER A 89 -0.15 16.40 19.35
C SER A 89 0.64 16.65 18.05
N MET A 90 -0.01 16.59 16.88
CA MET A 90 0.64 16.73 15.59
C MET A 90 0.97 18.21 15.30
N PRO A 91 2.19 18.54 14.85
CA PRO A 91 2.53 19.88 14.41
C PRO A 91 1.63 20.33 13.26
N ALA A 92 1.29 21.63 13.23
CA ALA A 92 0.46 22.20 12.16
C ALA A 92 1.00 21.90 10.75
N SER A 93 2.32 21.95 10.57
CA SER A 93 2.97 21.61 9.31
C SER A 93 2.76 20.15 8.87
N GLN A 94 2.74 19.19 9.80
CA GLN A 94 2.42 17.80 9.48
C GLN A 94 0.95 17.64 9.13
N PHE A 95 0.05 18.35 9.83
CA PHE A 95 -1.37 18.35 9.51
C PHE A 95 -1.62 18.89 8.10
N ASP A 96 -1.00 20.02 7.74
CA ASP A 96 -1.10 20.63 6.42
C ASP A 96 -0.54 19.72 5.33
N ASN A 97 0.56 19.03 5.62
CA ASN A 97 1.15 18.02 4.74
C ASN A 97 0.20 16.83 4.49
N LEU A 98 -0.48 16.34 5.52
CA LEU A 98 -1.47 15.28 5.37
C LEU A 98 -2.69 15.77 4.59
N ASN A 99 -3.20 16.97 4.89
CA ASN A 99 -4.31 17.55 4.15
C ASN A 99 -3.99 17.75 2.67
N PHE A 100 -2.79 18.25 2.37
CA PHE A 100 -2.28 18.34 1.02
C PHE A 100 -2.23 16.95 0.35
N LEU A 101 -1.58 15.97 0.97
CA LEU A 101 -1.40 14.64 0.41
C LEU A 101 -2.75 13.97 0.10
N THR A 102 -3.71 14.02 1.02
CA THR A 102 -5.01 13.38 0.80
C THR A 102 -5.85 14.05 -0.28
N THR A 103 -5.75 15.38 -0.37
CA THR A 103 -6.43 16.17 -1.40
C THR A 103 -5.83 15.91 -2.77
N PHE A 104 -4.49 15.93 -2.88
CA PHE A 104 -3.76 15.53 -4.09
C PHE A 104 -4.21 14.15 -4.59
N LEU A 105 -4.20 13.13 -3.71
CA LEU A 105 -4.63 11.78 -4.08
C LEU A 105 -6.12 11.70 -4.45
N HIS A 106 -6.96 12.55 -3.87
CA HIS A 106 -8.35 12.64 -4.27
C HIS A 106 -8.49 13.19 -5.68
N LEU A 107 -7.79 14.28 -6.00
CA LEU A 107 -7.81 14.91 -7.32
C LEU A 107 -7.23 13.99 -8.40
N CYS A 108 -6.18 13.20 -8.09
CA CYS A 108 -5.62 12.24 -9.05
C CYS A 108 -6.66 11.23 -9.59
N LYS A 109 -7.76 10.97 -8.87
CA LYS A 109 -8.82 10.04 -9.29
C LYS A 109 -9.49 10.44 -10.60
N GLU A 110 -9.48 11.72 -10.96
CA GLU A 110 -9.97 12.19 -12.27
C GLU A 110 -9.15 11.61 -13.43
N PHE A 111 -7.85 11.41 -13.21
CA PHE A 111 -6.88 11.08 -14.25
C PHE A 111 -6.35 9.65 -14.20
N ILE A 112 -6.91 8.79 -13.35
CA ILE A 112 -6.52 7.39 -13.23
C ILE A 112 -7.75 6.48 -13.17
N TYR A 113 -7.61 5.25 -13.67
CA TYR A 113 -8.65 4.25 -13.51
C TYR A 113 -8.56 3.58 -12.13
N PRO A 114 -9.70 3.21 -11.52
CA PRO A 114 -9.70 2.23 -10.45
C PRO A 114 -8.95 0.97 -10.89
N VAL A 115 -8.07 0.47 -10.03
CA VAL A 115 -7.33 -0.78 -10.29
C VAL A 115 -8.34 -1.93 -10.26
N GLY A 116 -8.61 -2.49 -11.44
CA GLY A 116 -9.47 -3.64 -11.62
C GLY A 116 -8.69 -4.95 -11.58
N SER A 117 -9.02 -5.85 -10.66
CA SER A 117 -8.67 -7.27 -10.77
C SER A 117 -9.96 -8.08 -10.64
N LYS A 118 -10.37 -8.72 -11.74
CA LYS A 118 -11.59 -9.56 -11.77
C LYS A 118 -11.50 -10.77 -10.84
N THR A 119 -10.31 -11.19 -10.45
CA THR A 119 -10.06 -12.45 -9.72
C THR A 119 -9.53 -12.29 -8.30
N ARG A 120 -9.02 -11.11 -7.92
CA ARG A 120 -8.39 -10.93 -6.60
C ARG A 120 -9.15 -9.99 -5.68
N LYS A 121 -9.78 -8.95 -6.24
CA LYS A 121 -10.48 -7.92 -5.46
C LYS A 121 -11.79 -8.46 -4.90
N CYS A 122 -11.91 -8.46 -3.58
CA CYS A 122 -13.11 -8.91 -2.90
C CYS A 122 -14.08 -7.76 -2.57
N GLY A 123 -13.57 -6.55 -2.34
CA GLY A 123 -14.39 -5.38 -2.00
C GLY A 123 -13.67 -4.04 -2.13
N GLY A 124 -14.39 -2.93 -1.91
CA GLY A 124 -13.90 -1.55 -1.94
C GLY A 124 -13.42 -1.04 -3.30
N ILE A 125 -12.56 -0.03 -3.31
CA ILE A 125 -11.93 0.53 -4.51
C ILE A 125 -10.47 0.80 -4.20
N MET A 126 -9.59 0.50 -5.15
CA MET A 126 -8.18 0.84 -5.10
C MET A 126 -7.83 1.64 -6.33
N TRP A 127 -7.01 2.66 -6.14
CA TRP A 127 -6.37 3.43 -7.19
C TRP A 127 -4.87 3.29 -7.04
N ALA A 128 -4.14 3.60 -8.10
CA ALA A 128 -2.70 3.70 -8.03
C ALA A 128 -2.21 4.83 -8.94
N ILE A 129 -1.14 5.50 -8.52
CA ILE A 129 -0.39 6.47 -9.33
C ILE A 129 1.05 5.98 -9.50
N GLY A 130 1.72 6.49 -10.54
CA GLY A 130 3.08 6.09 -10.89
C GLY A 130 3.14 4.88 -11.82
N TRP A 131 4.18 4.06 -11.64
CA TRP A 131 4.59 3.05 -12.61
C TRP A 131 4.10 1.65 -12.21
N ARG A 132 3.54 0.93 -13.17
CA ARG A 132 3.05 -0.45 -13.00
C ARG A 132 4.08 -1.46 -13.52
N LYS A 133 4.10 -2.62 -12.88
CA LYS A 133 4.85 -3.80 -13.38
C LYS A 133 4.38 -4.13 -14.81
N ALA A 134 5.31 -4.48 -15.68
CA ALA A 134 4.98 -5.12 -16.95
C ALA A 134 4.40 -6.52 -16.66
N TYR A 135 3.17 -6.77 -17.11
CA TYR A 135 2.53 -8.08 -16.93
C TYR A 135 2.69 -8.98 -18.16
N GLU A 136 3.00 -8.40 -19.31
CA GLU A 136 3.16 -9.08 -20.59
C GLU A 136 4.62 -9.01 -21.05
N GLY A 137 5.11 -10.10 -21.62
CA GLY A 137 6.43 -10.10 -22.25
C GLY A 137 6.45 -9.05 -23.36
N LEU A 138 7.45 -8.16 -23.34
CA LEU A 138 7.65 -7.01 -24.25
C LEU A 138 7.00 -5.66 -23.83
N GLU A 139 6.27 -5.56 -22.70
CA GLU A 139 5.88 -4.23 -22.19
C GLU A 139 7.06 -3.50 -21.53
N ILE A 140 7.42 -2.32 -22.06
CA ILE A 140 8.59 -1.49 -21.66
C ILE A 140 8.30 -0.64 -20.39
N LEU A 141 7.46 -1.12 -19.45
CA LEU A 141 6.89 -0.38 -18.29
C LEU A 141 5.60 0.39 -18.64
N GLY A 142 4.55 0.17 -17.86
CA GLY A 142 3.31 0.94 -17.93
C GLY A 142 3.20 2.00 -16.84
N ARG A 143 2.29 2.97 -17.01
CA ARG A 143 1.89 3.91 -15.95
C ARG A 143 0.39 3.80 -15.66
N TYR A 144 0.01 4.01 -14.41
CA TYR A 144 -1.39 4.16 -14.04
C TYR A 144 -1.91 5.52 -14.54
N ARG A 145 -2.74 5.50 -15.58
CA ARG A 145 -3.34 6.72 -16.17
C ARG A 145 -4.62 6.43 -16.93
N ASN A 146 -5.51 7.41 -16.95
CA ASN A 146 -6.66 7.49 -17.84
C ASN A 146 -6.32 8.47 -18.98
N LYS A 147 -5.80 7.91 -20.08
CA LYS A 147 -5.35 8.71 -21.25
C LYS A 147 -6.48 9.58 -21.83
N GLN A 148 -7.73 9.13 -21.77
CA GLN A 148 -8.87 9.86 -22.30
C GLN A 148 -9.21 11.08 -21.42
N ALA A 149 -9.23 10.91 -20.09
CA ALA A 149 -9.45 12.01 -19.16
C ALA A 149 -8.33 13.07 -19.26
N ILE A 150 -7.07 12.62 -19.34
CA ILE A 150 -5.92 13.52 -19.53
C ILE A 150 -6.05 14.31 -20.84
N LYS A 151 -6.37 13.64 -21.95
CA LYS A 151 -6.56 14.33 -23.24
C LYS A 151 -7.68 15.38 -23.20
N LYS A 152 -8.73 15.13 -22.42
CA LYS A 152 -9.88 16.04 -22.28
C LYS A 152 -9.53 17.27 -21.44
N ASN A 153 -8.63 17.14 -20.46
CA ASN A 153 -8.32 18.20 -19.50
C ASN A 153 -6.82 18.24 -19.17
N LEU A 154 -6.00 18.49 -20.21
CA LEU A 154 -4.54 18.40 -20.12
C LEU A 154 -3.96 19.42 -19.14
N ALA A 155 -4.39 20.68 -19.23
CA ALA A 155 -3.88 21.74 -18.36
C ALA A 155 -4.14 21.46 -16.86
N CYS A 156 -5.31 20.92 -16.51
CA CYS A 156 -5.61 20.52 -15.13
C CYS A 156 -4.74 19.34 -14.69
N TYR A 157 -4.51 18.36 -15.58
CA TYR A 157 -3.60 17.25 -15.28
C TYR A 157 -2.17 17.73 -15.04
N GLU A 158 -1.64 18.60 -15.90
CA GLU A 158 -0.28 19.15 -15.77
C GLU A 158 -0.14 19.93 -14.46
N ALA A 159 -1.07 20.86 -14.18
CA ALA A 159 -1.09 21.61 -12.93
C ALA A 159 -1.16 20.69 -11.69
N LEU A 160 -1.94 19.60 -11.75
CA LEU A 160 -2.00 18.63 -10.66
C LEU A 160 -0.69 17.84 -10.52
N MET A 161 -0.01 17.50 -11.61
CA MET A 161 1.23 16.70 -11.55
C MET A 161 2.44 17.50 -11.06
N GLU A 162 2.41 18.83 -11.12
CA GLU A 162 3.41 19.71 -10.47
C GLU A 162 3.51 19.43 -8.96
N ASP A 163 2.40 19.06 -8.32
CA ASP A 163 2.33 18.71 -6.90
C ASP A 163 2.89 17.32 -6.55
N SER A 164 3.19 16.48 -7.55
CA SER A 164 3.63 15.09 -7.32
C SER A 164 4.97 14.99 -6.59
N ALA A 165 5.89 15.93 -6.81
CA ALA A 165 7.17 15.99 -6.12
C ALA A 165 6.98 16.27 -4.61
N ARG A 166 6.11 17.24 -4.27
CA ARG A 166 5.74 17.55 -2.88
C ARG A 166 5.03 16.37 -2.22
N ALA A 167 4.18 15.64 -2.95
CA ALA A 167 3.56 14.42 -2.42
C ALA A 167 4.61 13.35 -2.07
N GLY A 168 5.65 13.21 -2.91
CA GLY A 168 6.79 12.33 -2.65
C GLY A 168 7.58 12.73 -1.41
N GLU A 169 7.86 14.02 -1.26
CA GLU A 169 8.53 14.58 -0.08
C GLU A 169 7.74 14.34 1.21
N VAL A 170 6.44 14.59 1.21
CA VAL A 170 5.58 14.36 2.39
C VAL A 170 5.65 12.90 2.81
N LEU A 171 5.48 11.97 1.87
CA LEU A 171 5.54 10.54 2.17
C LEU A 171 6.94 10.11 2.63
N TRP A 172 7.99 10.66 2.02
CA TRP A 172 9.38 10.44 2.44
C TRP A 172 9.57 10.86 3.89
N ASN A 173 9.14 12.07 4.26
CA ASN A 173 9.33 12.61 5.61
C ASN A 173 8.62 11.76 6.68
N PHE A 174 7.39 11.30 6.42
CA PHE A 174 6.68 10.40 7.34
C PHE A 174 7.36 9.03 7.47
N PHE A 175 7.75 8.43 6.35
CA PHE A 175 8.39 7.11 6.38
C PHE A 175 9.82 7.19 6.93
N HIS A 176 10.60 8.21 6.60
CA HIS A 176 11.92 8.46 7.18
C HIS A 176 11.86 8.70 8.69
N GLY A 177 10.87 9.47 9.17
CA GLY A 177 10.65 9.67 10.60
C GLY A 177 10.30 8.38 11.37
N PHE A 178 9.69 7.40 10.69
CA PHE A 178 9.29 6.12 11.30
C PHE A 178 10.33 4.99 11.11
N GLY A 179 11.01 4.96 9.97
CA GLY A 179 11.90 3.87 9.55
C GLY A 179 12.92 4.35 8.53
N ASN A 180 13.79 5.29 8.93
CA ASN A 180 14.89 5.82 8.10
C ASN A 180 15.72 4.73 7.41
N VAL A 181 16.14 3.70 8.14
CA VAL A 181 16.94 2.59 7.56
C VAL A 181 16.16 1.86 6.45
N ALA A 182 14.84 1.70 6.62
CA ALA A 182 13.99 1.02 5.65
C ALA A 182 13.84 1.85 4.36
N ILE A 183 13.53 3.14 4.49
CA ILE A 183 13.34 4.01 3.32
C ILE A 183 14.65 4.27 2.57
N GLU A 184 15.77 4.42 3.28
CA GLU A 184 17.09 4.57 2.66
C GLU A 184 17.49 3.31 1.87
N LYS A 185 17.22 2.12 2.42
CA LYS A 185 17.43 0.86 1.70
C LYS A 185 16.56 0.76 0.45
N ASN A 186 15.29 1.17 0.53
CA ASN A 186 14.40 1.21 -0.63
C ASN A 186 14.90 2.18 -1.71
N LYS A 187 15.35 3.37 -1.31
CA LYS A 187 15.94 4.36 -2.22
C LYS A 187 17.20 3.82 -2.88
N ALA A 188 18.14 3.26 -2.12
CA ALA A 188 19.37 2.68 -2.65
C ALA A 188 19.07 1.55 -3.66
N HIS A 189 18.05 0.73 -3.39
CA HIS A 189 17.60 -0.29 -4.32
C HIS A 189 17.05 0.34 -5.61
N MET A 190 16.19 1.34 -5.52
CA MET A 190 15.65 2.04 -6.70
C MET A 190 16.74 2.71 -7.54
N ASP A 191 17.69 3.38 -6.89
CA ASP A 191 18.80 4.05 -7.56
C ASP A 191 19.71 3.04 -8.26
N ARG A 192 20.03 1.91 -7.60
CA ARG A 192 20.84 0.82 -8.16
C ARG A 192 20.25 0.24 -9.45
N PHE A 193 18.93 0.12 -9.51
CA PHE A 193 18.22 -0.50 -10.64
C PHE A 193 17.59 0.51 -11.60
N GLY A 194 17.83 1.82 -11.41
CA GLY A 194 17.25 2.88 -12.25
C GLY A 194 15.71 2.88 -12.23
N ILE A 195 15.10 2.45 -11.13
CA ILE A 195 13.64 2.38 -10.99
C ILE A 195 13.10 3.80 -10.89
N PRO A 196 12.08 4.17 -11.69
CA PRO A 196 11.47 5.48 -11.59
C PRO A 196 10.66 5.62 -10.30
N LEU A 197 10.67 6.83 -9.73
CA LEU A 197 9.75 7.26 -8.69
C LEU A 197 8.33 7.38 -9.24
N PHE A 198 7.31 7.22 -8.40
CA PHE A 198 5.92 7.39 -8.82
C PHE A 198 5.63 8.78 -9.43
N ALA A 199 6.35 9.80 -8.96
CA ALA A 199 6.28 11.19 -9.43
C ALA A 199 7.06 11.43 -10.73
N ASP A 200 7.97 10.52 -11.13
CA ASP A 200 8.76 10.72 -12.34
C ASP A 200 7.85 10.67 -13.58
N GLU A 201 8.04 11.64 -14.47
CA GLU A 201 7.29 11.68 -15.73
C GLU A 201 7.85 10.77 -16.81
N ASN A 202 9.18 10.62 -16.84
CA ASN A 202 9.93 9.98 -17.91
C ASN A 202 10.87 8.87 -17.41
N VAL A 203 11.07 7.86 -18.26
CA VAL A 203 12.11 6.82 -18.10
C VAL A 203 12.89 6.74 -19.41
N PRO A 204 14.23 6.73 -19.41
CA PRO A 204 15.11 6.81 -18.23
C PRO A 204 15.15 8.22 -17.61
N LYS A 205 15.45 8.30 -16.31
CA LYS A 205 15.64 9.57 -15.58
C LYS A 205 16.71 10.42 -16.26
N LYS A 206 16.46 11.71 -16.50
CA LYS A 206 17.54 12.66 -16.81
C LYS A 206 18.26 13.03 -15.50
N ALA A 207 19.51 13.46 -15.58
CA ALA A 207 20.28 13.84 -14.38
C ALA A 207 19.59 14.92 -13.52
N LYS A 208 18.82 15.80 -14.17
CA LYS A 208 17.99 16.84 -13.53
C LYS A 208 16.68 16.34 -12.91
N ASP A 209 16.30 15.09 -13.15
CA ASP A 209 15.08 14.46 -12.64
C ASP A 209 15.36 13.68 -11.33
N GLN A 210 16.56 13.84 -10.74
CA GLN A 210 16.92 13.18 -9.49
C GLN A 210 16.23 13.84 -8.29
N SER A 211 15.11 13.24 -7.86
CA SER A 211 14.50 13.58 -6.58
C SER A 211 15.26 12.92 -5.42
N PRO A 212 15.58 13.66 -4.34
CA PRO A 212 16.13 13.07 -3.13
C PRO A 212 15.14 12.10 -2.45
N TYR A 213 13.85 12.22 -2.78
CA TYR A 213 12.73 11.49 -2.18
C TYR A 213 12.29 10.26 -2.98
N GLY A 214 13.19 9.67 -3.77
CA GLY A 214 12.90 8.52 -4.63
C GLY A 214 12.92 7.17 -3.90
N PHE A 215 11.80 6.71 -3.33
CA PHE A 215 11.76 5.45 -2.54
C PHE A 215 10.65 4.46 -2.92
N ALA A 216 9.70 4.87 -3.78
CA ALA A 216 8.71 3.95 -4.34
C ALA A 216 8.36 4.29 -5.79
N SER A 217 8.15 3.27 -6.61
CA SER A 217 7.77 3.47 -8.01
C SER A 217 6.28 3.65 -8.24
N ASN A 218 5.45 3.19 -7.30
CA ASN A 218 4.03 3.48 -7.29
C ASN A 218 3.50 3.70 -5.88
N LEU A 219 2.35 4.34 -5.87
CA LEU A 219 1.54 4.60 -4.70
C LEU A 219 0.15 4.03 -4.97
N ALA A 220 -0.23 3.02 -4.20
CA ALA A 220 -1.60 2.53 -4.19
C ALA A 220 -2.36 3.17 -3.05
N TYR A 221 -3.63 3.50 -3.27
CA TYR A 221 -4.49 3.94 -2.18
C TYR A 221 -5.89 3.40 -2.34
N SER A 222 -6.54 3.10 -1.23
CA SER A 222 -7.81 2.40 -1.22
C SER A 222 -8.88 3.11 -0.41
N SER A 223 -10.15 2.81 -0.72
CA SER A 223 -11.30 3.32 0.02
C SER A 223 -12.51 2.39 -0.08
N ASN A 224 -13.57 2.74 0.68
CA ASN A 224 -14.85 2.01 0.71
C ASN A 224 -14.73 0.55 1.18
N GLY A 225 -13.92 0.30 2.22
CA GLY A 225 -13.76 -1.04 2.80
C GLY A 225 -13.06 -2.01 1.85
N PHE A 226 -11.92 -1.58 1.31
CA PHE A 226 -11.11 -2.43 0.44
C PHE A 226 -10.53 -3.60 1.21
N TYR A 227 -10.69 -4.80 0.64
CA TYR A 227 -9.99 -6.00 1.09
C TYR A 227 -9.70 -6.89 -0.12
N ASN A 228 -8.58 -7.59 -0.05
CA ASN A 228 -8.05 -8.44 -1.10
C ASN A 228 -7.82 -9.83 -0.53
N HIS A 229 -7.87 -10.87 -1.37
CA HIS A 229 -7.34 -12.16 -0.95
C HIS A 229 -5.84 -12.00 -0.64
N GLN A 230 -5.38 -12.67 0.43
CA GLN A 230 -3.96 -12.70 0.78
C GLN A 230 -3.14 -13.14 -0.44
N PRO A 231 -2.18 -12.32 -0.89
CA PRO A 231 -1.22 -12.76 -1.89
C PRO A 231 -0.41 -13.93 -1.31
N LYS A 232 -0.33 -15.05 -2.04
CA LYS A 232 0.76 -16.02 -1.82
C LYS A 232 1.96 -15.53 -2.60
N ASP A 233 2.90 -14.87 -1.92
CA ASP A 233 4.19 -14.59 -2.52
C ASP A 233 5.03 -15.86 -2.46
N ASN A 234 5.21 -16.48 -3.63
CA ASN A 234 6.04 -17.67 -3.80
C ASN A 234 7.53 -17.31 -4.01
N GLY A 235 7.92 -16.07 -3.70
CA GLY A 235 9.26 -15.54 -3.94
C GLY A 235 10.16 -15.75 -2.71
N ASN A 236 11.16 -16.59 -2.85
CA ASN A 236 12.25 -16.73 -1.88
C ASN A 236 13.31 -15.66 -2.13
N GLU A 237 13.12 -14.42 -1.67
CA GLU A 237 14.22 -13.44 -1.70
C GLU A 237 14.23 -12.61 -0.40
N SER A 238 15.30 -12.71 0.37
CA SER A 238 15.54 -11.99 1.62
C SER A 238 15.94 -10.52 1.42
N GLU A 239 15.87 -10.01 0.18
CA GLU A 239 16.35 -8.69 -0.24
C GLU A 239 15.24 -7.73 -0.69
N LEU A 240 13.96 -8.05 -0.39
CA LEU A 240 12.85 -7.20 -0.81
C LEU A 240 12.92 -5.79 -0.21
N CYS A 241 12.54 -4.81 -1.03
CA CYS A 241 12.18 -3.48 -0.52
C CYS A 241 11.02 -3.62 0.46
N LEU A 242 11.10 -2.93 1.60
CA LEU A 242 10.05 -2.93 2.61
C LEU A 242 8.84 -2.15 2.09
N ALA A 243 7.64 -2.66 2.34
CA ALA A 243 6.41 -1.93 2.10
C ALA A 243 6.16 -0.96 3.24
N PHE A 244 5.60 0.19 2.90
CA PHE A 244 5.12 1.18 3.87
C PHE A 244 3.64 1.43 3.63
N ALA A 245 2.87 1.40 4.70
CA ALA A 245 1.48 1.79 4.70
C ALA A 245 1.22 2.97 5.65
N MET A 246 0.39 3.89 5.20
CA MET A 246 -0.17 4.96 6.02
C MET A 246 -1.69 4.87 5.99
N VAL A 247 -2.32 4.83 7.16
CA VAL A 247 -3.77 4.75 7.33
C VAL A 247 -4.24 5.99 8.06
N LEU A 248 -5.13 6.73 7.41
CA LEU A 248 -5.54 8.05 7.89
C LEU A 248 -6.99 8.39 7.51
N PRO A 249 -7.67 9.23 8.30
CA PRO A 249 -9.03 9.68 8.06
C PRO A 249 -9.12 10.78 6.99
N ASN A 250 -10.01 10.62 5.99
CA ASN A 250 -10.28 11.66 5.00
C ASN A 250 -11.75 11.80 4.59
N SER A 251 -12.09 12.96 4.04
CA SER A 251 -13.39 13.27 3.45
C SER A 251 -13.60 12.48 2.16
N LYS A 252 -14.74 11.80 2.05
CA LYS A 252 -15.12 11.12 0.80
C LYS A 252 -15.45 12.12 -0.32
N LYS A 253 -15.98 13.29 0.04
CA LYS A 253 -16.45 14.31 -0.89
C LYS A 253 -15.32 15.18 -1.43
N THR A 254 -14.43 15.63 -0.55
CA THR A 254 -13.41 16.64 -0.86
C THR A 254 -11.99 16.07 -0.88
N GLY A 255 -11.76 14.90 -0.25
CA GLY A 255 -10.43 14.35 -0.08
C GLY A 255 -9.62 14.94 1.07
N GLU A 256 -10.09 16.04 1.68
CA GLU A 256 -9.44 16.71 2.80
C GLU A 256 -9.21 15.76 3.99
N PHE A 257 -8.12 16.01 4.72
CA PHE A 257 -7.82 15.29 5.95
C PHE A 257 -8.88 15.64 7.00
N ALA A 258 -9.61 14.62 7.48
CA ALA A 258 -10.85 14.83 8.21
C ALA A 258 -10.94 13.93 9.46
N PRO A 259 -10.15 14.22 10.51
CA PRO A 259 -10.17 13.43 11.74
C PRO A 259 -11.47 13.59 12.55
N LYS A 260 -12.10 14.77 12.48
CA LYS A 260 -13.39 15.03 13.15
C LYS A 260 -14.52 14.29 12.42
N GLY A 261 -15.33 13.53 13.16
CA GLY A 261 -16.47 12.78 12.62
C GLY A 261 -16.11 11.42 12.00
N TYR A 262 -14.86 10.97 12.16
CA TYR A 262 -14.42 9.67 11.69
C TYR A 262 -14.91 8.53 12.60
N LYS A 263 -15.54 7.52 11.98
CA LYS A 263 -15.87 6.23 12.61
C LYS A 263 -15.54 5.11 11.64
N VAL A 264 -14.61 4.24 12.03
CA VAL A 264 -14.35 2.98 11.30
C VAL A 264 -15.12 1.87 11.98
N HIS A 265 -15.98 1.23 11.19
CA HIS A 265 -16.64 0.00 11.58
C HIS A 265 -16.10 -1.12 10.69
N ASN A 266 -15.68 -2.24 11.29
CA ASN A 266 -15.15 -3.41 10.57
C ASN A 266 -13.96 -3.11 9.64
N GLY A 267 -13.03 -2.25 10.05
CA GLY A 267 -11.90 -1.81 9.20
C GLY A 267 -10.53 -2.17 9.75
N GLN A 268 -10.42 -3.20 10.59
CA GLN A 268 -9.14 -3.69 11.10
C GLN A 268 -8.23 -4.14 9.96
N PHE A 269 -6.93 -3.82 10.07
CA PHE A 269 -5.90 -4.46 9.28
C PHE A 269 -5.40 -5.70 10.00
N ILE A 270 -5.47 -6.85 9.35
CA ILE A 270 -5.33 -8.15 10.00
C ILE A 270 -4.07 -8.88 9.52
N PHE A 271 -3.19 -9.22 10.45
CA PHE A 271 -2.14 -10.21 10.26
C PHE A 271 -2.66 -11.59 10.69
N CYS A 272 -3.35 -12.28 9.79
CA CYS A 272 -4.11 -13.50 10.10
C CYS A 272 -3.27 -14.60 10.76
N GLU A 273 -2.06 -14.84 10.23
CA GLU A 273 -1.21 -15.97 10.65
C GLU A 273 -0.66 -15.83 12.07
N ILE A 274 -0.52 -14.58 12.55
CA ILE A 274 0.03 -14.27 13.87
C ILE A 274 -1.03 -13.69 14.82
N GLN A 275 -2.31 -13.69 14.40
CA GLN A 275 -3.46 -13.26 15.18
C GLN A 275 -3.33 -11.84 15.76
N ILE A 276 -2.85 -10.89 14.94
CA ILE A 276 -2.77 -9.46 15.31
C ILE A 276 -3.74 -8.66 14.42
N ALA A 277 -4.49 -7.76 15.04
CA ALA A 277 -5.39 -6.84 14.37
C ALA A 277 -5.05 -5.40 14.75
N SER A 278 -4.72 -4.58 13.76
CA SER A 278 -4.53 -3.14 13.93
C SER A 278 -5.85 -2.42 13.69
N ASN A 279 -6.34 -1.76 14.73
CA ASN A 279 -7.46 -0.83 14.69
C ASN A 279 -6.95 0.55 14.29
N PHE A 280 -7.86 1.42 13.86
CA PHE A 280 -7.54 2.77 13.42
C PHE A 280 -8.43 3.78 14.13
N PRO A 281 -8.04 4.28 15.31
CA PRO A 281 -8.79 5.31 16.01
C PRO A 281 -8.86 6.65 15.24
N PRO A 282 -9.95 7.43 15.36
CA PRO A 282 -10.15 8.72 14.69
C PRO A 282 -9.08 9.77 14.92
N ASP A 283 -8.44 9.70 16.08
CA ASP A 283 -7.51 10.68 16.63
C ASP A 283 -6.05 10.31 16.34
N SER A 284 -5.81 9.35 15.44
CA SER A 284 -4.46 8.91 15.09
C SER A 284 -4.27 8.71 13.60
N VAL A 285 -3.03 8.92 13.15
CA VAL A 285 -2.52 8.42 11.87
C VAL A 285 -1.72 7.16 12.18
N CYS A 286 -2.01 6.06 11.49
CA CYS A 286 -1.31 4.80 11.69
C CYS A 286 -0.30 4.56 10.56
N LEU A 287 0.96 4.35 10.92
CA LEU A 287 2.06 3.99 10.03
C LEU A 287 2.42 2.52 10.22
N ILE A 288 2.69 1.81 9.13
CA ILE A 288 3.04 0.39 9.15
C ILE A 288 4.21 0.14 8.19
N ILE A 289 5.23 -0.58 8.63
CA ILE A 289 6.32 -1.11 7.80
C ILE A 289 6.24 -2.63 7.84
N PHE A 290 6.28 -3.31 6.69
CA PHE A 290 6.22 -4.78 6.57
C PHE A 290 6.84 -5.28 5.27
#